data_AF-R9BVJ9-F1
#
_entry.id   AF-R9BVJ9-F1
#
_cell.length_a   1.000
_cell.length_b   1.000
_cell.length_c   1.000
_cell.angle_alpha   90.00
_cell.angle_beta   90.00
_cell.angle_gamma   90.00
#
_symmetry.space_group_name_H-M   'P 1'
#
loop_
_entity.id
_entity.type
_entity.pdbx_description
1 polymer ?
#
loop_
_entity_poly.entity_id
_entity_poly.type
_entity_poly.pdbx_seq_one_letter_code
_entity_poly.pdbx_strand_id
1 'polypeptide(L)'
;MYNYIFLTAEGCTYQAKSNSDIPDIENLQVIGISKGENSQEAFYNLMNEQEYLIENTFDNIFCYKLSDNYEDSYQEFRIKNKF
;
A
#
# COMPACT_ATOMS: atom_id res chain seq x y z
N MET A 1 2.75 -20.68 0.87
CA MET A 1 2.20 -19.37 1.29
C MET A 1 2.44 -18.38 0.18
N TYR A 2 1.49 -17.48 -0.04
CA TYR A 2 1.54 -16.45 -1.08
C TYR A 2 1.79 -15.08 -0.45
N ASN A 3 2.40 -14.17 -1.21
CA ASN A 3 2.58 -12.78 -0.80
C ASN A 3 1.36 -11.95 -1.18
N TYR A 4 0.98 -11.04 -0.30
CA TYR A 4 -0.10 -10.09 -0.51
C TYR A 4 0.39 -8.68 -0.20
N ILE A 5 0.04 -7.72 -1.05
CA ILE A 5 0.19 -6.29 -0.77
C ILE A 5 -1.14 -5.74 -0.27
N PHE A 6 -1.10 -5.02 0.84
CA PHE A 6 -2.26 -4.38 1.48
C PHE A 6 -2.22 -2.88 1.24
N LEU A 7 -3.36 -2.33 0.86
CA LEU A 7 -3.53 -0.96 0.40
C LEU A 7 -4.76 -0.33 1.07
N THR A 8 -4.74 0.98 1.24
CA THR A 8 -5.91 1.78 1.58
C THR A 8 -6.07 2.95 0.62
N ALA A 9 -7.31 3.36 0.37
CA ALA A 9 -7.67 4.56 -0.36
C ALA A 9 -7.99 5.75 0.56
N GLU A 10 -7.89 5.58 1.88
CA GLU A 10 -8.28 6.59 2.87
C GLU A 10 -7.18 7.63 3.15
N GLY A 11 -6.07 7.53 2.43
CA GLY A 11 -4.92 8.40 2.56
C GLY A 11 -5.02 9.70 1.77
N CYS A 12 -4.87 10.84 2.44
CA CYS A 12 -4.64 12.13 1.78
C CYS A 12 -3.14 12.36 1.60
N THR A 13 -2.68 12.62 0.37
CA THR A 13 -1.32 13.13 0.12
C THR A 13 -1.38 14.52 -0.48
N TYR A 14 -0.59 15.43 0.08
CA TYR A 14 -0.41 16.78 -0.45
C TYR A 14 0.83 16.77 -1.37
N GLN A 15 0.68 17.28 -2.59
CA GLN A 15 1.81 17.36 -3.51
C GLN A 15 2.84 18.38 -2.98
N ALA A 16 4.12 17.99 -2.97
CA ALA A 16 5.17 18.93 -2.63
C ALA A 16 5.16 20.10 -3.62
N LYS A 17 4.95 21.33 -3.12
CA LYS A 17 4.81 22.60 -3.86
C LYS A 17 3.45 22.92 -4.47
N SER A 18 2.35 22.24 -4.12
CA SER A 18 1.02 22.75 -4.45
C SER A 18 0.61 23.85 -3.45
N ASN A 19 0.30 25.05 -3.95
CA ASN A 19 -0.38 26.10 -3.17
C ASN A 19 -1.91 25.91 -3.16
N SER A 20 -2.39 24.73 -3.58
CA SER A 20 -3.79 24.36 -3.70
C SER A 20 -4.15 23.43 -2.55
N ASP A 21 -5.22 23.74 -1.83
CA ASP A 21 -5.82 22.90 -0.77
C ASP A 21 -6.63 21.72 -1.36
N ILE A 22 -6.61 21.55 -2.68
CA ILE A 22 -7.37 20.50 -3.38
C ILE A 22 -6.45 19.26 -3.51
N PRO A 23 -6.82 18.11 -2.91
CA PRO A 23 -6.11 16.86 -3.17
C PRO A 23 -6.38 16.43 -4.62
N ASP A 24 -5.41 16.66 -5.50
CA ASP A 24 -5.59 16.53 -6.95
C ASP A 24 -5.66 15.08 -7.48
N ILE A 25 -5.57 14.04 -6.62
CA ILE A 25 -5.45 12.63 -7.06
C ILE A 25 -6.00 11.63 -6.04
N GLU A 26 -6.71 10.61 -6.55
CA GLU A 26 -6.98 9.37 -5.80
C GLU A 26 -5.64 8.69 -5.49
N ASN A 27 -5.30 8.60 -4.21
CA ASN A 27 -4.04 8.02 -3.77
C ASN A 27 -4.29 6.69 -3.08
N LEU A 28 -3.50 5.68 -3.45
CA LEU A 28 -3.42 4.44 -2.70
C LEU A 28 -2.17 4.48 -1.84
N GLN A 29 -2.35 4.23 -0.55
CA GLN A 29 -1.24 4.09 0.39
C GLN A 29 -0.97 2.61 0.64
N VAL A 30 0.29 2.22 0.62
CA VAL A 30 0.72 0.87 1.01
C VAL A 30 0.72 0.76 2.52
N ILE A 31 -0.08 -0.17 3.03
CA ILE A 31 -0.11 -0.53 4.44
C ILE A 31 1.03 -1.49 4.77
N GLY A 32 1.27 -2.47 3.89
CA GLY A 32 2.37 -3.41 4.04
C GLY A 32 2.27 -4.61 3.12
N ILE A 33 3.25 -5.50 3.21
CA ILE A 33 3.27 -6.78 2.51
C ILE A 33 3.35 -7.89 3.57
N SER A 34 2.48 -8.90 3.47
CA SER A 34 2.51 -10.06 4.37
C SER A 34 2.15 -11.36 3.63
N LYS A 35 2.36 -12.51 4.28
CA LYS A 35 2.22 -13.85 3.71
C LYS A 35 1.10 -14.65 4.37
N GLY A 36 0.43 -15.49 3.60
CA GLY A 36 -0.58 -16.44 4.09
C GLY A 36 -0.93 -17.51 3.07
N GLU A 37 -1.65 -18.56 3.46
CA GLU A 37 -2.26 -19.52 2.53
C GLU A 37 -3.38 -18.87 1.71
N ASN A 38 -4.04 -17.87 2.29
CA ASN A 38 -5.05 -17.03 1.67
C ASN A 38 -4.95 -15.57 2.17
N SER A 39 -5.76 -14.68 1.60
CA SER A 39 -5.73 -13.24 1.92
C SER A 39 -6.13 -12.93 3.37
N GLN A 40 -7.05 -13.71 3.94
CA GLN A 40 -7.51 -13.50 5.32
C GLN A 40 -6.40 -13.83 6.32
N GLU A 41 -5.71 -14.96 6.13
CA GLU A 41 -4.56 -15.32 6.96
C GLU A 41 -3.42 -14.31 6.81
N ALA A 42 -3.12 -13.88 5.59
CA ALA A 42 -2.10 -12.85 5.34
C ALA A 42 -2.45 -11.53 6.03
N PHE A 43 -3.72 -11.16 6.10
CA PHE A 43 -4.17 -9.96 6.80
C PHE A 43 -3.97 -10.08 8.31
N TYR A 44 -4.33 -11.22 8.92
CA TYR A 44 -4.09 -11.41 10.35
C TYR A 44 -2.60 -11.44 10.69
N ASN A 45 -1.77 -12.03 9.82
CA ASN A 45 -0.32 -11.99 9.97
C ASN A 45 0.20 -10.55 9.91
N LEU A 46 -0.26 -9.74 8.95
CA LEU A 46 0.06 -8.31 8.86
C LEU A 46 -0.30 -7.56 10.16
N MET A 47 -1.51 -7.75 10.67
CA MET A 47 -1.97 -7.07 11.89
C MET A 47 -1.17 -7.47 13.14
N ASN A 48 -0.72 -8.73 13.23
CA ASN A 48 0.11 -9.20 14.33
C ASN A 48 1.57 -8.73 14.22
N GLU A 49 2.10 -8.57 13.00
CA GLU A 49 3.48 -8.15 12.76
C GLU A 49 3.66 -6.63 12.89
N GLN A 50 2.60 -5.86 12.64
CA GLN A 50 2.64 -4.40 12.59
C GLN A 50 1.70 -3.81 13.65
N GLU A 51 2.11 -3.82 14.92
CA GLU A 51 1.30 -3.33 16.04
C GLU A 51 0.79 -1.89 15.83
N TYR A 52 1.53 -1.03 15.13
CA TYR A 52 1.08 0.33 14.81
C TYR A 52 -0.18 0.34 13.94
N LEU A 53 -0.46 -0.68 13.13
CA LEU A 53 -1.70 -0.76 12.36
C LEU A 53 -2.93 -0.94 13.26
N ILE A 54 -2.76 -1.55 14.44
CA ILE A 54 -3.82 -1.70 15.44
C ILE A 54 -4.18 -0.33 16.04
N GLU A 55 -3.21 0.59 16.08
CA GLU A 55 -3.42 1.98 16.56
C GLU A 55 -3.92 2.93 15.45
N ASN A 56 -3.94 2.49 14.19
CA ASN A 56 -4.31 3.33 13.06
C ASN A 56 -5.83 3.36 12.77
N THR A 57 -6.28 4.50 12.24
CA THR A 57 -7.68 4.88 12.01
C THR A 57 -8.21 4.51 10.62
N PHE A 58 -7.69 3.46 9.99
CA PHE A 58 -8.15 3.06 8.65
C PHE A 58 -9.36 2.12 8.75
N ASP A 59 -10.48 2.51 8.13
CA ASP A 59 -11.72 1.74 8.13
C ASP A 59 -11.71 0.66 7.04
N ASN A 60 -11.05 0.93 5.90
CA ASN A 60 -10.99 0.04 4.74
C ASN A 60 -9.56 -0.24 4.29
N ILE A 61 -9.21 -1.52 4.34
CA ILE A 61 -7.98 -2.08 3.78
C ILE A 61 -8.37 -3.18 2.78
N PHE A 62 -7.77 -3.15 1.60
CA PHE A 62 -7.92 -4.20 0.59
C PHE A 62 -6.56 -4.74 0.18
N CYS A 63 -6.53 -5.88 -0.51
CA CYS A 63 -5.27 -6.51 -0.89
C CYS A 63 -5.30 -7.13 -2.28
N TYR A 64 -4.11 -7.34 -2.82
CA TYR A 64 -3.88 -8.14 -4.02
C TYR A 64 -2.85 -9.22 -3.74
N LYS A 65 -3.08 -10.41 -4.32
CA LYS A 65 -2.07 -11.46 -4.36
C LYS A 65 -0.97 -11.06 -5.34
N LEU A 66 0.28 -11.09 -4.88
CA LEU A 66 1.45 -10.83 -5.69
C LEU A 66 1.86 -12.09 -6.46
N SER A 67 2.55 -11.91 -7.58
CA SER A 67 3.20 -13.03 -8.27
C SER A 67 4.29 -13.63 -7.38
N ASP A 68 4.60 -14.92 -7.59
CA ASP A 68 5.58 -15.62 -6.76
C ASP A 68 6.99 -15.01 -6.86
N ASN A 69 7.29 -14.32 -7.96
CA ASN A 69 8.57 -13.66 -8.25
C ASN A 69 8.50 -12.13 -8.21
N TYR A 70 7.53 -11.55 -7.50
CA TYR A 70 7.30 -10.09 -7.53
C TYR A 70 8.54 -9.26 -7.15
N GLU A 71 9.36 -9.75 -6.21
CA GLU A 71 10.62 -9.11 -5.79
C GLU A 71 11.64 -9.06 -6.94
N ASP A 72 11.84 -10.19 -7.65
CA ASP A 72 12.75 -10.27 -8.79
C ASP A 72 12.27 -9.45 -9.99
N SER A 73 10.95 -9.29 -10.12
CA SER A 73 10.32 -8.53 -11.21
C SER A 73 10.17 -7.03 -10.92
N TYR A 74 10.67 -6.55 -9.78
CA TYR A 74 10.55 -5.15 -9.38
C TYR A 74 11.20 -4.21 -10.40
N GLN A 75 10.46 -3.18 -10.81
CA GLN A 75 10.94 -2.12 -11.69
C GLN A 75 10.46 -0.76 -11.21
N GLU A 76 11.35 0.22 -11.22
CA GLU A 76 11.04 1.62 -10.88
C GLU A 76 11.02 2.47 -12.15
N PHE A 77 9.97 3.26 -12.34
CA PHE A 77 9.85 4.19 -13.45
C PHE A 77 9.96 5.62 -12.95
N ARG A 78 10.79 6.42 -13.63
CA ARG A 78 10.94 7.85 -13.34
C ARG A 78 10.45 8.67 -14.52
N ILE A 79 9.51 9.56 -14.27
CA ILE A 79 9.12 10.59 -15.24
C ILE A 79 10.24 11.63 -15.21
N LYS A 80 11.06 11.70 -16.28
CA LYS A 80 11.99 12.83 -16.45
C LYS A 80 11.15 14.09 -16.62
N ASN A 81 11.31 15.06 -15.72
CA ASN A 81 10.73 16.39 -15.91
C ASN A 81 11.24 16.94 -17.25
N LYS A 82 10.31 17.20 -18.19
CA LYS A 82 10.56 18.08 -19.32
C LYS A 82 10.56 19.53 -18.80
N PHE A 83 11.64 19.96 -18.15
CA PHE A 83 11.98 21.38 -17.98
C PHE A 83 13.48 21.52 -17.90
#